data_AF-A0A4S4LP13-F1
#
_entry.id   AF-A0A4S4LP13-F1
#
_cell.length_a   1.000
_cell.length_b   1.000
_cell.length_c   1.000
_cell.angle_alpha   90.00
_cell.angle_beta   90.00
_cell.angle_gamma   90.00
#
_symmetry.space_group_name_H-M   'P 1'
#
loop_
_entity.id
_entity.type
_entity.pdbx_description
1 polymer ?
#
loop_
_entity_poly.entity_id
_entity_poly.type
_entity_poly.pdbx_seq_one_letter_code
_entity_poly.pdbx_strand_id
1 'polypeptide(L)'
;MAAVKKIALIVGSSRVGGNAPGIAAWLSPLIQKQLNLTSTTTKQSYEVVVVNPTDHPLGPVVWGAKIPMQIRDPADYPSQTVRDWSAFVSSFAGFVFLTPEYNGGYPGDLKNALDHVYWEWEG
;
A
#
# COMPACT_ATOMS: atom_id res chain seq x y z
N MET A 1 -11.52 23.35 -6.56
CA MET A 1 -10.67 22.78 -5.50
C MET A 1 -9.88 21.63 -6.11
N ALA A 2 -8.60 21.46 -5.76
CA ALA A 2 -7.83 20.30 -6.24
C ALA A 2 -8.48 19.00 -5.70
N ALA A 3 -8.44 17.93 -6.48
CA ALA A 3 -8.94 16.63 -6.05
C ALA A 3 -8.17 16.15 -4.81
N VAL A 4 -8.84 15.51 -3.86
CA VAL A 4 -8.20 14.95 -2.66
C VAL A 4 -7.26 13.81 -3.09
N LYS A 5 -6.00 13.88 -2.67
CA LYS A 5 -5.01 12.83 -2.92
C LYS A 5 -4.99 11.83 -1.77
N LYS A 6 -5.05 10.55 -2.08
CA LYS A 6 -5.03 9.49 -1.08
C LYS A 6 -3.61 9.05 -0.77
N ILE A 7 -3.29 8.84 0.50
CA ILE A 7 -2.04 8.27 0.98
C ILE A 7 -2.38 6.95 1.66
N ALA A 8 -1.76 5.85 1.25
CA ALA A 8 -2.00 4.57 1.89
C ALA A 8 -1.14 4.42 3.15
N LEU A 9 -1.75 4.09 4.28
CA LEU A 9 -1.08 3.54 5.45
C LEU A 9 -1.19 2.00 5.40
N ILE A 10 -0.19 1.35 4.82
CA ILE A 10 -0.18 -0.10 4.61
C ILE A 10 0.26 -0.79 5.91
N VAL A 11 -0.63 -1.59 6.50
CA VAL A 11 -0.28 -2.40 7.67
C VAL A 11 0.46 -3.65 7.25
N GLY A 12 1.62 -3.90 7.87
CA GLY A 12 2.47 -5.04 7.56
C GLY A 12 2.05 -6.34 8.25
N SER A 13 1.05 -6.29 9.15
CA SER A 13 0.54 -7.49 9.84
C SER A 13 -0.97 -7.44 9.97
N SER A 14 -1.60 -8.53 9.57
CA SER A 14 -3.04 -8.79 9.61
C SER A 14 -3.44 -9.81 10.69
N ARG A 15 -2.50 -10.18 11.57
CA ARG A 15 -2.75 -11.18 12.62
C ARG A 15 -3.92 -10.73 13.50
N VAL A 16 -4.87 -11.64 13.70
CA VAL A 16 -5.99 -11.44 14.62
C VAL A 16 -5.44 -11.16 16.02
N GLY A 17 -5.88 -10.07 16.64
CA GLY A 17 -5.39 -9.62 17.95
C GLY A 17 -4.01 -8.96 17.93
N GLY A 18 -3.43 -8.69 16.75
CA GLY A 18 -2.20 -7.91 16.63
C GLY A 18 -2.39 -6.43 16.97
N ASN A 19 -1.28 -5.75 17.26
CA ASN A 19 -1.31 -4.32 17.63
C ASN A 19 -1.50 -3.36 16.43
N ALA A 20 -1.38 -3.86 15.19
CA ALA A 20 -1.40 -3.03 13.99
C ALA A 20 -2.66 -2.14 13.87
N PRO A 21 -3.90 -2.61 14.13
CA PRO A 21 -5.08 -1.75 14.07
C PRO A 21 -5.03 -0.58 15.06
N GLY A 22 -4.56 -0.82 16.30
CA GLY A 22 -4.44 0.21 17.32
C GLY A 22 -3.40 1.28 16.96
N ILE A 23 -2.24 0.85 16.47
CA ILE A 23 -1.18 1.77 16.03
C ILE A 23 -1.62 2.53 14.78
N ALA A 24 -2.31 1.89 13.83
CA ALA A 24 -2.85 2.55 12.64
C ALA A 24 -3.91 3.59 13.00
N ALA A 25 -4.81 3.29 13.95
CA ALA A 25 -5.82 4.23 14.44
C ALA A 25 -5.20 5.45 15.13
N TRP A 26 -4.09 5.28 15.85
CA TRP A 26 -3.33 6.37 16.44
C TRP A 26 -2.54 7.19 15.41
N LEU A 27 -1.90 6.52 14.45
CA LEU A 27 -0.98 7.16 13.50
C LEU A 27 -1.68 7.89 12.35
N SER A 28 -2.79 7.35 11.84
CA SER A 28 -3.55 7.93 10.72
C SER A 28 -3.92 9.41 10.91
N PRO A 29 -4.55 9.84 12.04
CA PRO A 29 -4.90 11.24 12.24
C PRO A 29 -3.66 12.15 12.36
N LEU A 30 -2.52 11.65 12.84
CA LEU A 30 -1.28 12.41 12.94
C LEU A 30 -0.70 12.71 11.55
N ILE A 31 -0.63 11.68 10.69
CA ILE A 31 -0.19 11.84 9.29
C ILE A 31 -1.12 12.80 8.55
N GLN A 32 -2.44 12.57 8.67
CA GLN A 32 -3.48 13.39 8.06
C GLN A 32 -3.35 14.87 8.42
N LYS A 33 -3.16 15.16 9.72
CA LYS A 33 -2.96 16.52 10.22
C LYS A 33 -1.69 17.13 9.64
N GLN A 34 -0.57 16.42 9.68
CA GLN A 34 0.71 16.94 9.22
C GLN A 34 0.74 17.26 7.72
N LEU A 35 0.16 16.38 6.90
CA LEU A 35 0.06 16.59 5.45
C LEU A 35 -0.79 17.83 5.12
N ASN A 36 -1.94 17.99 5.79
CA ASN A 36 -2.83 19.12 5.53
C ASN A 36 -2.30 20.45 6.11
N LEU A 37 -1.51 20.44 7.18
CA LEU A 37 -0.82 21.64 7.68
C LEU A 37 0.20 22.15 6.66
N THR A 38 1.02 21.24 6.13
CA THR A 38 2.07 21.55 5.14
C THR A 38 1.49 22.02 3.82
N SER A 39 0.27 21.57 3.50
CA SER A 39 -0.40 21.87 2.23
C SER A 39 -1.08 23.24 2.14
N THR A 40 -0.96 24.08 3.17
CA THR A 40 -1.47 25.46 3.13
C THR A 40 -0.87 26.27 1.97
N THR A 41 0.34 25.94 1.52
CA THR A 41 1.01 26.57 0.37
C THR A 41 0.54 26.00 -0.98
N THR A 42 0.29 24.68 -1.04
CA THR A 42 -0.04 23.95 -2.28
C THR A 42 -1.53 23.81 -2.56
N LYS A 43 -2.41 24.17 -1.61
CA LYS A 43 -3.88 24.00 -1.69
C LYS A 43 -4.32 22.57 -2.05
N GLN A 44 -3.53 21.57 -1.65
CA GLN A 44 -3.76 20.15 -1.94
C GLN A 44 -4.32 19.45 -0.69
N SER A 45 -5.52 18.88 -0.75
CA SER A 45 -6.03 18.09 0.38
C SER A 45 -5.53 16.66 0.28
N TYR A 46 -5.15 16.07 1.41
CA TYR A 46 -4.78 14.66 1.49
C TYR A 46 -5.83 13.88 2.28
N GLU A 47 -5.91 12.58 2.05
CA GLU A 47 -6.70 11.61 2.83
C GLU A 47 -5.82 10.38 3.12
N VAL A 48 -5.68 10.02 4.40
CA VAL A 48 -4.94 8.82 4.80
C VAL A 48 -5.92 7.64 4.87
N VAL A 49 -5.63 6.59 4.10
CA VAL A 49 -6.44 5.38 4.02
C VAL A 49 -5.63 4.23 4.61
N VAL A 50 -6.15 3.58 5.64
CA VAL A 50 -5.52 2.36 6.19
C VAL A 50 -5.78 1.21 5.23
N VAL A 51 -4.71 0.53 4.82
CA VAL A 51 -4.75 -0.59 3.87
C VAL A 51 -4.22 -1.83 4.54
N ASN A 52 -5.04 -2.88 4.59
CA ASN A 52 -4.61 -4.21 4.97
C ASN A 52 -4.41 -5.05 3.70
N PRO A 53 -3.18 -5.48 3.35
CA PRO A 53 -2.94 -6.23 2.13
C PRO A 53 -3.70 -7.55 2.04
N THR A 54 -4.07 -8.15 3.18
CA THR A 54 -4.82 -9.43 3.18
C THR A 54 -6.27 -9.29 2.79
N ASP A 55 -6.79 -8.06 2.67
CA ASP A 55 -8.14 -7.81 2.15
C ASP A 55 -8.19 -8.08 0.62
N HIS A 56 -7.02 -8.20 -0.01
CA HIS A 56 -6.88 -8.60 -1.41
C HIS A 56 -6.45 -10.08 -1.50
N PRO A 57 -7.15 -10.93 -2.27
CA PRO A 57 -6.88 -12.37 -2.33
C PRO A 57 -5.71 -12.71 -3.26
N LEU A 58 -4.55 -12.04 -3.09
CA LEU A 58 -3.38 -12.10 -3.98
C LEU A 58 -2.85 -13.51 -4.21
N GLY A 59 -3.06 -14.43 -3.27
CA GLY A 59 -2.48 -15.76 -3.29
C GLY A 59 -0.94 -15.71 -3.19
N PRO A 60 -0.26 -16.85 -3.39
CA PRO A 60 1.19 -16.88 -3.45
C PRO A 60 1.68 -16.16 -4.71
N VAL A 61 2.85 -15.54 -4.61
CA VAL A 61 3.58 -15.05 -5.78
C VAL A 61 3.99 -16.24 -6.64
N VAL A 62 3.35 -16.38 -7.79
CA VAL A 62 3.68 -17.39 -8.81
C VAL A 62 4.10 -16.66 -10.06
N TRP A 63 5.37 -16.79 -10.43
CA TRP A 63 5.89 -16.13 -11.62
C TRP A 63 5.43 -16.85 -12.88
N GLY A 64 4.90 -16.09 -13.84
CA GLY A 64 4.71 -16.52 -15.22
C GLY A 64 5.99 -16.31 -16.03
N ALA A 65 5.83 -15.96 -17.31
CA ALA A 65 6.96 -15.71 -18.21
C ALA A 65 7.78 -14.43 -17.89
N LYS A 66 7.22 -13.50 -17.09
CA LYS A 66 7.83 -12.22 -16.72
C LYS A 66 7.77 -12.01 -15.20
N ILE A 67 8.80 -11.39 -14.64
CA ILE A 67 8.76 -10.83 -13.28
C ILE A 67 8.18 -9.39 -13.30
N PRO A 68 7.64 -8.86 -12.19
CA PRO A 68 6.97 -7.55 -12.13
C PRO A 68 7.80 -6.39 -12.67
N MET A 69 9.11 -6.37 -12.41
CA MET A 69 10.02 -5.34 -12.96
C MET A 69 10.03 -5.30 -14.50
N GLN A 70 9.70 -6.41 -15.17
CA GLN A 70 9.63 -6.51 -16.64
C GLN A 70 8.24 -6.17 -17.20
N ILE A 71 7.24 -5.93 -16.35
CA ILE A 71 5.86 -5.63 -16.74
C ILE A 71 5.67 -4.12 -16.69
N ARG A 72 5.53 -3.44 -17.84
CA ARG A 72 5.25 -1.99 -17.91
C ARG A 72 3.78 -1.67 -18.10
N ASP A 73 3.04 -2.56 -18.77
CA ASP A 73 1.60 -2.47 -18.93
C ASP A 73 0.94 -3.33 -17.84
N PRO A 74 0.17 -2.76 -16.91
CA PRO A 74 -0.55 -3.55 -15.91
C PRO A 74 -1.47 -4.63 -16.50
N ALA A 75 -1.92 -4.51 -17.75
CA ALA A 75 -2.71 -5.54 -18.41
C ALA A 75 -1.94 -6.88 -18.58
N ASP A 76 -0.60 -6.83 -18.58
CA ASP A 76 0.27 -8.01 -18.72
C ASP A 76 0.40 -8.84 -17.42
N TYR A 77 -0.14 -8.38 -16.28
CA TYR A 77 -0.13 -9.20 -15.07
C TYR A 77 -0.96 -10.49 -15.23
N PRO A 78 -0.49 -11.62 -14.68
CA PRO A 78 -1.01 -12.95 -15.02
C PRO A 78 -2.42 -13.23 -14.50
N SER A 79 -2.87 -12.55 -13.44
CA SER A 79 -4.17 -12.78 -12.81
C SER A 79 -4.98 -11.50 -12.66
N GLN A 80 -6.30 -11.61 -12.68
CA GLN A 80 -7.18 -10.46 -12.45
C GLN A 80 -6.93 -9.84 -11.08
N THR A 81 -6.70 -10.65 -10.05
CA THR A 81 -6.44 -10.16 -8.70
C THR A 81 -5.17 -9.31 -8.61
N VAL A 82 -4.11 -9.66 -9.34
CA VAL A 82 -2.89 -8.84 -9.38
C VAL A 82 -3.12 -7.55 -10.17
N ARG A 83 -3.92 -7.59 -11.25
CA ARG A 83 -4.33 -6.37 -11.97
C ARG A 83 -5.14 -5.42 -11.08
N ASP A 84 -6.09 -5.97 -10.31
CA ASP A 84 -6.90 -5.20 -9.37
C ASP A 84 -6.03 -4.59 -8.26
N TRP A 85 -5.04 -5.35 -7.78
CA TRP A 85 -4.06 -4.86 -6.80
C TRP A 85 -3.18 -3.76 -7.37
N SER A 86 -2.64 -3.92 -8.58
CA SER A 86 -1.89 -2.90 -9.30
C SER A 86 -2.71 -1.61 -9.42
N ALA A 87 -3.94 -1.69 -9.92
CA ALA A 87 -4.84 -0.54 -10.04
C ALA A 87 -5.14 0.12 -8.68
N PHE A 88 -5.33 -0.69 -7.64
CA PHE A 88 -5.56 -0.20 -6.28
C PHE A 88 -4.35 0.55 -5.74
N VAL A 89 -3.15 -0.01 -5.83
CA VAL A 89 -1.89 0.61 -5.38
C VAL A 89 -1.65 1.91 -6.15
N SER A 90 -1.80 1.91 -7.48
CA SER A 90 -1.62 3.11 -8.31
C SER A 90 -2.66 4.22 -8.05
N SER A 91 -3.75 3.93 -7.34
CA SER A 91 -4.74 4.95 -6.97
C SER A 91 -4.27 5.89 -5.86
N PHE A 92 -3.18 5.53 -5.17
CA PHE A 92 -2.59 6.32 -4.10
C PHE A 92 -1.49 7.24 -4.63
N ALA A 93 -1.40 8.44 -4.05
CA ALA A 93 -0.37 9.42 -4.34
C ALA A 93 0.91 9.23 -3.50
N GLY A 94 0.93 8.24 -2.61
CA GLY A 94 2.04 7.94 -1.71
C GLY A 94 1.70 6.89 -0.67
N PHE A 95 2.74 6.39 0.00
CA PHE A 95 2.65 5.22 0.87
C PHE A 95 3.40 5.45 2.19
N VAL A 96 2.85 4.91 3.27
CA VAL A 96 3.48 4.77 4.58
C VAL A 96 3.34 3.32 5.00
N PHE A 97 4.44 2.65 5.34
CA PHE A 97 4.44 1.26 5.77
C PHE A 97 4.50 1.17 7.29
N LEU A 98 3.44 0.66 7.91
CA LEU A 98 3.39 0.33 9.34
C LEU A 98 3.69 -1.16 9.52
N THR A 99 4.96 -1.50 9.70
CA THR A 99 5.38 -2.90 9.79
C THR A 99 5.92 -3.25 11.18
N PRO A 100 5.50 -4.38 11.78
CA PRO A 100 6.26 -4.97 12.87
C PRO A 100 7.53 -5.64 12.30
N GLU A 101 8.40 -6.07 13.20
CA GLU A 101 9.55 -6.91 12.87
C GLU A 101 9.25 -8.36 13.29
N TYR A 102 9.29 -9.28 12.32
CA TYR A 102 9.21 -10.72 12.54
C TYR A 102 10.53 -11.36 12.11
N ASN A 103 11.21 -12.02 13.05
CA ASN A 103 12.47 -12.72 12.81
C ASN A 103 13.56 -11.85 12.14
N GLY A 104 13.66 -10.57 12.52
CA GLY A 104 14.65 -9.65 11.95
C GLY A 104 14.28 -9.05 10.59
N GLY A 105 13.05 -9.21 10.12
CA GLY A 105 12.57 -8.65 8.86
C GLY A 105 11.11 -8.19 8.92
N TYR A 106 10.62 -7.67 7.81
CA TYR A 106 9.20 -7.36 7.68
C TYR A 106 8.38 -8.64 7.41
N PRO A 107 7.09 -8.67 7.75
CA PRO A 107 6.28 -9.89 7.66
C PRO A 107 6.07 -10.37 6.22
N GLY A 108 5.84 -11.68 6.08
CA GLY A 108 5.58 -12.33 4.80
C GLY A 108 4.36 -11.77 4.06
N ASP A 109 3.29 -11.40 4.77
CA ASP A 109 2.10 -10.81 4.15
C ASP A 109 2.41 -9.49 3.46
N LEU A 110 3.26 -8.66 4.08
CA LEU A 110 3.73 -7.41 3.48
C LEU A 110 4.63 -7.70 2.27
N LYS A 111 5.55 -8.67 2.38
CA LYS A 111 6.37 -9.10 1.23
C LYS A 111 5.52 -9.55 0.05
N ASN A 112 4.51 -10.38 0.32
CA ASN A 112 3.60 -10.89 -0.69
C ASN A 112 2.88 -9.76 -1.42
N ALA A 113 2.38 -8.76 -0.67
CA ALA A 113 1.74 -7.59 -1.24
C ALA A 113 2.67 -6.76 -2.13
N LEU A 114 3.92 -6.58 -1.71
CA LEU A 114 4.92 -5.83 -2.46
C LEU A 114 5.35 -6.57 -3.73
N ASP A 115 5.54 -7.89 -3.65
CA ASP A 115 6.18 -8.67 -4.72
C ASP A 115 5.29 -8.90 -5.94
N HIS A 116 3.98 -8.73 -5.86
CA HIS A 116 3.12 -8.93 -7.04
C HIS A 116 3.27 -7.82 -8.09
N VAL A 117 3.75 -6.65 -7.69
CA VAL A 117 3.80 -5.43 -8.51
C VAL A 117 5.12 -4.68 -8.28
N TYR A 118 5.55 -3.79 -9.18
CA TYR A 118 6.88 -3.14 -9.05
C TYR A 118 6.83 -1.65 -9.32
N TRP A 119 6.36 -1.26 -10.50
CA TRP A 119 6.35 0.14 -10.97
C TRP A 119 5.36 1.00 -10.18
N GLU A 120 4.37 0.38 -9.56
CA GLU A 120 3.36 0.99 -8.72
C GLU A 120 3.94 1.53 -7.41
N TRP A 121 5.10 1.05 -7.00
CA TRP A 121 5.84 1.55 -5.84
C TRP A 121 6.86 2.62 -6.20
N GLU A 122 7.12 2.85 -7.49
CA GLU A 122 8.03 3.90 -7.94
C GLU A 122 7.30 5.26 -7.82
N GLY A 123 7.98 6.24 -7.22
CA GLY A 123 7.48 7.60 -6.99
C GLY A 123 8.15 8.63 -7.87
#